data_AF-A0A8D9CUY1-F1
#
_entry.id   AF-A0A8D9CUY1-F1
#
_cell.length_a   1.000
_cell.length_b   1.000
_cell.length_c   1.000
_cell.angle_alpha   90.00
_cell.angle_beta   90.00
_cell.angle_gamma   90.00
#
_symmetry.space_group_name_H-M   'P 1'
#
loop_
_entity.id
_entity.type
_entity.pdbx_description
1 polymer ?
#
loop_
_entity_poly.entity_id
_entity_poly.type
_entity_poly.pdbx_seq_one_letter_code
_entity_poly.pdbx_strand_id
1 'polypeptide(L)' 'MESMIQHSTCQRFRTDCKDLIAMIEQPQAWPNFSTELEIIQTLRLCFSDFKIRYFHGRRMKL' A
#
# COMPACT_ATOMS: atom_id res chain seq x y z
N MET A 1 -4.08 -10.07 -33.55
CA MET A 1 -4.25 -8.84 -32.77
C MET A 1 -4.04 -9.21 -31.31
N GLU A 2 -2.79 -9.23 -30.88
CA GLU A 2 -2.45 -9.41 -29.46
C GLU A 2 -2.71 -8.08 -28.78
N SER A 3 -3.77 -7.99 -27.96
CA SER A 3 -3.90 -6.84 -27.10
C SER A 3 -2.77 -6.91 -26.08
N MET A 4 -1.70 -6.16 -26.32
CA MET A 4 -0.69 -5.86 -25.31
C MET A 4 -1.33 -4.98 -24.23
N ILE A 5 -2.23 -5.55 -23.43
CA ILE A 5 -2.50 -4.99 -22.12
C ILE A 5 -1.31 -5.41 -21.26
N GLN A 6 -0.19 -4.73 -21.45
CA GLN A 6 0.82 -4.65 -20.40
C GLN A 6 0.15 -3.89 -19.27
N HIS A 7 -0.61 -4.61 -18.44
CA HIS A 7 -1.02 -4.16 -17.14
C HIS A 7 0.27 -3.86 -16.38
N SER A 8 0.72 -2.61 -16.42
CA SER A 8 1.65 -2.11 -15.41
C SER A 8 0.86 -2.01 -14.10
N THR A 9 0.52 -3.17 -13.52
CA THR A 9 -0.14 -3.32 -12.22
C THR A 9 0.83 -3.06 -11.07
N CYS A 10 1.96 -2.37 -11.32
CA CYS A 10 2.93 -2.00 -10.31
C CYS A 10 2.41 -0.83 -9.45
N GLN A 11 1.42 -1.11 -8.60
CA GLN A 11 0.88 -0.20 -7.59
C GLN A 11 1.73 -0.26 -6.31
N ARG A 12 2.99 0.17 -6.44
CA ARG A 12 3.94 0.24 -5.32
C ARG A 12 3.93 1.64 -4.72
N PHE A 13 3.35 1.76 -3.54
CA PHE A 13 3.30 2.99 -2.78
C PHE A 13 4.41 3.04 -1.73
N ARG A 14 4.82 4.26 -1.39
CA ARG A 14 5.74 4.53 -0.29
C ARG A 14 5.06 5.46 0.69
N THR A 15 5.34 5.26 1.97
CA THR A 15 4.86 6.11 3.05
C THR A 15 5.99 6.35 4.05
N ASP A 16 6.11 7.57 4.55
CA ASP A 16 6.98 7.92 5.68
C ASP A 16 6.23 7.83 7.03
N CYS A 17 4.96 7.41 7.01
CA CYS A 17 4.17 7.13 8.20
C CYS A 17 4.45 5.70 8.68
N LYS A 18 5.15 5.56 9.81
CA LYS A 18 5.38 4.25 10.44
C LYS A 18 4.08 3.64 10.95
N ASP A 19 3.18 4.46 11.47
CA ASP A 19 1.92 4.00 12.04
C ASP A 19 1.04 3.37 10.95
N LEU A 20 1.05 3.89 9.73
CA LEU A 20 0.34 3.27 8.60
C LEU A 20 0.81 1.83 8.34
N ILE A 21 2.11 1.56 8.48
CA ILE A 21 2.62 0.19 8.33
C ILE A 21 2.13 -0.70 9.47
N ALA A 22 2.20 -0.21 10.71
CA ALA A 22 1.71 -0.94 11.89
C ALA A 22 0.20 -1.21 11.80
N MET A 23 -0.58 -0.24 11.30
CA MET A 23 -2.02 -0.38 11.06
C MET A 23 -2.31 -1.49 10.06
N ILE A 24 -1.54 -1.58 8.97
CA ILE A 24 -1.76 -2.60 7.96
C ILE A 24 -1.30 -3.98 8.43
N GLU A 25 -0.26 -4.07 9.26
CA GLU A 25 0.24 -5.33 9.84
C GLU A 25 -0.66 -5.87 10.96
N GLN A 26 -1.22 -4.98 11.78
CA GLN A 26 -2.09 -5.34 12.91
C GLN A 26 -3.40 -4.53 12.90
N PRO A 27 -4.27 -4.73 11.89
CA PRO A 27 -5.47 -3.91 11.72
C PRO A 27 -6.43 -3.95 12.91
N GLN A 28 -6.46 -5.06 13.65
CA GLN A 28 -7.30 -5.24 14.84
C GLN A 28 -6.93 -4.30 16.00
N ALA A 29 -5.69 -3.79 16.04
CA ALA A 29 -5.27 -2.81 17.04
C ALA A 29 -5.78 -1.38 16.75
N TRP A 30 -6.37 -1.15 15.57
CA TRP A 30 -6.77 0.18 15.08
C TRP A 30 -8.24 0.22 14.63
N PRO A 31 -9.20 -0.07 15.53
CA PRO A 31 -10.62 -0.22 15.17
C PRO A 31 -11.24 1.04 14.57
N ASN A 32 -10.71 2.22 14.91
CA ASN A 32 -11.17 3.50 14.35
C ASN A 32 -10.93 3.63 12.83
N PHE A 33 -10.08 2.79 12.25
CA PHE A 33 -9.73 2.79 10.83
C PHE A 33 -10.15 1.49 10.12
N SER A 34 -11.10 0.75 10.70
CA SER A 34 -11.49 -0.58 10.21
C SER A 34 -11.89 -0.55 8.72
N THR A 35 -12.66 0.45 8.30
CA THR A 35 -13.14 0.58 6.92
C THR A 35 -11.98 0.84 5.95
N GLU A 36 -11.08 1.77 6.27
CA GLU A 36 -9.92 2.09 5.45
C GLU A 36 -8.97 0.89 5.34
N LEU A 37 -8.77 0.16 6.43
CA LEU A 37 -7.93 -1.03 6.47
C LEU A 37 -8.52 -2.18 5.67
N GLU A 38 -9.84 -2.36 5.69
CA GLU A 38 -10.56 -3.33 4.85
C GLU A 38 -10.40 -3.02 3.36
N ILE A 39 -10.47 -1.74 2.98
CA ILE A 39 -10.22 -1.30 1.59
C ILE A 39 -8.78 -1.64 1.19
N ILE A 40 -7.79 -1.35 2.04
CA ILE A 40 -6.38 -1.68 1.74
C ILE A 40 -6.17 -3.19 1.59
N GLN A 41 -6.84 -4.01 2.40
CA GLN A 41 -6.80 -5.48 2.27
C GLN A 41 -7.44 -5.94 0.97
N THR A 42 -8.60 -5.37 0.61
CA THR A 42 -9.27 -5.68 -0.66
C THR A 42 -8.38 -5.35 -1.85
N LEU A 43 -7.72 -4.18 -1.83
CA LEU A 43 -6.76 -3.79 -2.86
C LEU A 43 -5.58 -4.78 -2.96
N ARG A 44 -5.07 -5.28 -1.82
CA ARG A 44 -4.02 -6.32 -1.81
C ARG A 44 -4.48 -7.63 -2.47
N LEU A 45 -5.75 -7.99 -2.36
CA LEU A 45 -6.31 -9.19 -2.98
C LEU A 45 -6.57 -8.99 -4.49
N CYS A 46 -7.04 -7.81 -4.88
CA CYS A 46 -7.32 -7.50 -6.28
C CYS A 46 -6.07 -7.29 -7.14
N PHE A 47 -4.94 -6.88 -6.54
CA PHE A 47 -3.74 -6.49 -7.26
C PHE A 47 -2.50 -7.23 -6.72
N SER A 48 -1.97 -8.17 -7.51
CA SER A 48 -0.81 -9.01 -7.13
C SER A 48 0.47 -8.21 -6.83
N ASP A 49 0.59 -6.99 -7.37
CA ASP A 49 1.76 -6.11 -7.19
C ASP A 49 1.53 -4.95 -6.21
N PHE A 50 0.38 -4.91 -5.52
CA PHE A 50 0.08 -3.86 -4.56
C PHE A 50 0.97 -3.98 -3.32
N LYS A 51 1.84 -2.99 -3.10
CA LYS A 51 2.76 -2.96 -1.95
C LYS A 51 2.86 -1.55 -1.42
N ILE A 52 2.63 -1.38 -0.11
CA ILE A 52 2.91 -0.14 0.62
C ILE A 52 4.18 -0.40 1.43
N ARG A 53 5.24 0.38 1.19
CA ARG A 53 6.53 0.25 1.90
C ARG A 53 6.82 1.50 2.71
N TYR A 54 7.36 1.30 3.90
CA TYR A 54 7.96 2.39 4.65
C TYR A 54 9.14 2.96 3.87
N PHE A 55 9.18 4.28 3.75
CA PHE A 55 10.32 5.02 3.23
C PHE A 55 10.77 5.97 4.32
N HIS A 56 11.98 5.77 4.81
CA HIS A 56 12.63 6.73 5.68
C HIS A 56 13.01 7.93 4.81
N GLY A 57 12.20 8.99 4.87
CA GLY A 57 12.42 10.23 4.15
C GLY A 57 13.78 10.83 4.46
N ARG A 58 14.83 10.42 3.74
CA ARG A 58 16.05 11.21 3.66
C ARG A 58 15.70 12.39 2.78
N ARG A 59 15.64 13.58 3.38
CA ARG A 59 15.57 14.85 2.63
C ARG A 59 16.58 14.73 1.50
N MET A 60 16.13 14.76 0.26
CA MET A 60 17.03 15.11 -0.83
C MET A 60 17.48 16.54 -0.51
N LYS A 61 18.72 16.70 -0.03
CA LYS A 61 19.38 18.00 -0.09
C LYS A 61 19.48 18.32 -1.57
N LEU A 62 18.66 19.27 -2.02
CA LEU A 62 18.93 20.02 -3.24
C LEU A 62 20.22 20.82 -3.06
#